data_AF-A0A7Y5ICW4-F1
#
_entry.id   AF-A0A7Y5ICW4-F1
#
_cell.length_a   1.000
_cell.length_b   1.000
_cell.length_c   1.000
_cell.angle_alpha   90.00
_cell.angle_beta   90.00
_cell.angle_gamma   90.00
#
_symmetry.space_group_name_H-M   'P 1'
#
loop_
_entity.id
_entity.type
_entity.pdbx_description
1 polymer ?
#
loop_
_entity_poly.entity_id
_entity_poly.type
_entity_poly.pdbx_seq_one_letter_code
_entity_poly.pdbx_strand_id
1 'polypeptide(L)' 'MNKIIFQVGLLSFCVSVVIFSTLGNEMLDVVSKSFIVFIAAIVTMVGIIVAASMLSEKPKTEPENNTAA' A
#
# COMPACT_ATOMS: atom_id res chain seq x y z
N MET A 1 3.91 -10.77 5.10
CA MET A 1 3.44 -9.62 4.30
C MET A 1 2.44 -8.73 5.05
N ASN A 2 1.38 -9.25 5.69
CA ASN A 2 0.39 -8.41 6.40
C ASN A 2 0.96 -7.50 7.51
N LYS A 3 1.96 -7.96 8.29
CA LYS A 3 2.56 -7.13 9.36
C LYS A 3 3.25 -5.86 8.84
N ILE A 4 3.85 -5.94 7.65
CA ILE A 4 4.54 -4.79 7.02
C ILE A 4 3.51 -3.79 6.51
N ILE A 5 2.43 -4.25 5.88
CA ILE A 5 1.33 -3.40 5.42
C ILE A 5 0.71 -2.66 6.60
N PHE A 6 0.52 -3.35 7.72
CA PHE A 6 0.01 -2.73 8.94
C PHE A 6 0.98 -1.71 9.54
N GLN A 7 2.29 -2.03 9.61
CA GLN A 7 3.31 -1.09 10.09
C GLN A 7 3.41 0.17 9.22
N VAL A 8 3.41 0.01 7.90
CA VAL A 8 3.47 1.13 6.95
C VAL A 8 2.19 1.98 7.03
N GLY A 9 1.02 1.33 7.14
CA GLY A 9 -0.24 2.02 7.37
C GLY A 9 -0.21 2.85 8.66
N LEU A 10 0.21 2.24 9.77
CA LEU A 10 0.29 2.90 11.08
C LEU A 10 1.28 4.07 11.08
N LEU A 11 2.42 3.91 10.38
CA LEU A 11 3.39 4.99 10.20
C LEU A 11 2.78 6.16 9.42
N SER A 12 2.07 5.89 8.32
CA SER A 12 1.38 6.95 7.56
C SER A 12 0.29 7.63 8.37
N PHE A 13 -0.40 6.88 9.22
CA PHE A 13 -1.40 7.42 10.14
C PHE A 13 -0.76 8.38 11.15
N CYS A 14 0.31 7.95 11.82
CA CYS A 14 1.04 8.80 12.76
C CYS A 14 1.58 10.08 12.12
N VAL A 15 2.18 9.99 10.93
CA VAL A 15 2.66 11.16 10.19
C VAL A 15 1.52 12.11 9.84
N SER A 16 0.37 11.58 9.40
CA SER A 16 -0.82 12.38 9.09
C SER A 16 -1.36 13.09 10.32
N VAL A 17 -1.45 12.40 11.46
CA VAL A 17 -1.88 13.01 12.74
C VAL A 17 -0.96 14.16 13.11
N VAL A 18 0.36 13.98 13.03
CA VAL A 18 1.32 15.04 13.34
C VAL A 18 1.14 16.25 12.42
N ILE A 19 1.02 16.04 11.11
CA ILE A 19 0.83 17.12 10.13
C ILE A 19 -0.47 17.88 10.41
N PHE A 20 -1.60 17.16 10.53
CA PHE A 20 -2.90 17.80 10.77
C PHE A 20 -2.98 18.46 12.14
N SER A 21 -2.27 17.95 13.15
CA SER A 21 -2.16 18.56 14.46
C SER A 21 -1.31 19.84 14.43
N THR A 22 -0.25 19.90 13.62
CA THR A 22 0.55 21.14 13.43
C THR A 22 -0.20 22.24 12.68
N LEU A 23 -1.22 21.87 11.89
CA LEU A 23 -2.08 22.81 11.17
C LEU A 23 -3.14 23.48 12.07
N GLY A 24 -3.21 23.13 13.35
CA GLY A 24 -4.12 23.76 14.31
C GLY A 24 -5.59 23.33 14.15
N ASN A 25 -5.85 22.23 13.44
CA ASN A 25 -7.21 21.69 13.30
C ASN A 25 -7.70 21.10 14.62
N GLU A 26 -9.02 21.11 14.83
CA GLU A 26 -9.64 20.48 16.00
C GLU A 26 -9.30 18.99 16.07
N MET A 27 -9.06 18.45 17.28
CA MET A 27 -8.59 17.06 17.44
C MET A 27 -9.49 16.03 16.75
N LEU A 28 -10.80 16.26 16.72
CA LEU A 28 -11.76 15.37 16.05
C LEU A 28 -11.60 15.38 14.52
N ASP A 29 -11.29 16.53 13.94
CA ASP A 29 -11.02 16.69 12.50
C ASP A 29 -9.65 16.10 12.11
N VAL A 30 -8.65 16.24 13.00
CA VAL A 30 -7.34 15.60 12.84
C VAL A 30 -7.47 14.08 12.80
N VAL A 31 -8.23 13.50 13.75
CA VAL A 31 -8.42 12.05 13.85
C VAL A 31 -9.22 11.52 12.65
N SER A 32 -10.29 12.22 12.24
CA SER A 32 -11.11 11.79 11.10
C SER A 32 -10.33 11.82 9.78
N LYS A 33 -9.58 12.90 9.51
CA LYS A 33 -8.73 13.03 8.32
C LYS A 33 -7.61 12.00 8.32
N SER A 34 -6.95 11.80 9.45
CA SER A 34 -5.87 10.81 9.55
C SER A 34 -6.40 9.38 9.35
N PHE A 35 -7.60 9.08 9.84
CA PHE A 35 -8.24 7.78 9.61
C PHE A 35 -8.57 7.57 8.13
N ILE A 36 -9.05 8.60 7.43
CA ILE A 36 -9.27 8.53 5.97
C ILE A 36 -7.96 8.26 5.24
N VAL A 37 -6.86 8.94 5.60
CA VAL A 37 -5.54 8.70 5.00
C VAL A 37 -5.06 7.27 5.26
N PHE A 38 -5.27 6.74 6.46
CA PHE A 38 -4.93 5.35 6.79
C PHE A 38 -5.69 4.34 5.91
N ILE A 39 -7.01 4.51 5.77
CA ILE A 39 -7.83 3.65 4.92
C ILE A 39 -7.38 3.78 3.46
N ALA A 40 -7.18 4.99 2.95
CA ALA A 40 -6.72 5.24 1.59
C ALA A 40 -5.35 4.59 1.32
N ALA A 41 -4.41 4.66 2.27
CA ALA A 41 -3.10 4.03 2.16
C ALA A 41 -3.21 2.49 2.09
N ILE A 42 -4.05 1.87 2.93
CA ILE A 42 -4.27 0.42 2.90
C ILE A 42 -4.92 0.00 1.58
N VAL A 43 -5.97 0.68 1.15
CA VAL A 43 -6.67 0.37 -0.11
C VAL A 43 -5.72 0.50 -1.30
N THR A 44 -4.90 1.55 -1.32
CA THR A 44 -3.90 1.76 -2.39
C THR A 44 -2.87 0.63 -2.41
N MET A 45 -2.33 0.25 -1.26
CA MET A 45 -1.38 -0.87 -1.15
C MET A 45 -1.99 -2.19 -1.63
N VAL A 46 -3.20 -2.51 -1.19
CA VAL A 46 -3.90 -3.73 -1.62
C VAL A 46 -4.17 -3.70 -3.12
N GLY A 47 -4.63 -2.56 -3.65
CA GLY A 47 -4.86 -2.37 -5.09
C GLY A 47 -3.59 -2.59 -5.92
N ILE A 48 -2.44 -2.06 -5.47
CA ILE A 48 -1.14 -2.27 -6.12
C ILE A 48 -0.75 -3.75 -6.09
N ILE A 49 -0.91 -4.43 -4.95
CA ILE A 49 -0.58 -5.87 -4.84
C ILE A 49 -1.45 -6.71 -5.79
N VAL A 50 -2.74 -6.43 -5.85
CA VAL A 50 -3.67 -7.13 -6.76
C VAL A 50 -3.31 -6.84 -8.22
N ALA A 51 -3.06 -5.58 -8.58
CA ALA A 51 -2.65 -5.20 -9.93
C ALA A 51 -1.31 -5.83 -10.33
N ALA A 52 -0.32 -5.85 -9.44
CA ALA A 52 0.96 -6.50 -9.66
C ALA A 52 0.83 -8.03 -9.80
N SER A 53 -0.10 -8.64 -9.07
CA SER A 53 -0.39 -10.08 -9.19
C SER A 53 -1.03 -10.41 -10.54
N MET A 54 -1.96 -9.58 -11.03
CA MET A 54 -2.59 -9.74 -12.35
C MET A 54 -1.58 -9.49 -13.50
N LEU A 55 -0.62 -8.59 -13.32
CA LEU A 55 0.45 -8.35 -14.30
C LEU A 55 1.54 -9.44 -14.30
N SER A 56 1.69 -10.18 -13.20
CA SER A 56 2.63 -11.30 -13.10
C SER A 56 2.14 -12.58 -13.78
N GLU A 57 0.92 -12.60 -14.31
CA GLU A 57 0.39 -13.67 -15.17
C GLU A 57 0.79 -13.54 -16.66
N LYS A 58 1.88 -12.82 -16.99
CA LYS A 58 2.53 -13.00 -18.30
C LYS A 58 3.50 -14.19 -18.24
N PRO A 59 3.33 -15.21 -19.09
CA PRO A 59 3.94 -16.51 -18.93
C PRO A 59 5.45 -16.42 -19.02
N LYS A 60 6.12 -17.16 -18.15
CA LYS A 60 7.52 -17.57 -18.32
C LYS A 60 7.60 -18.38 -19.62
N THR A 61 7.79 -17.73 -20.76
CA THR A 61 8.19 -18.39 -22.00
C THR A 61 9.62 -18.86 -21.79
N GLU A 62 9.75 -20.10 -21.32
CA GLU A 62 10.98 -20.87 -21.33
C GLU A 62 11.26 -21.26 -22.80
N PRO A 63 12.33 -20.77 -23.46
CA PRO A 63 12.77 -21.41 -24.68
C PRO A 63 13.57 -22.63 -24.25
N GLU A 64 12.89 -23.79 -24.17
CA GLU A 64 13.56 -25.08 -24.16
C GLU A 64 14.22 -25.27 -25.54
N ASN A 65 15.43 -24.72 -25.69
CA ASN A 65 16.32 -25.04 -26.79
C ASN A 65 16.96 -26.39 -26.49
N ASN A 66 16.26 -27.47 -26.84
CA ASN A 66 16.86 -28.79 -26.98
C ASN A 66 17.33 -28.96 -28.42
N THR A 67 18.60 -28.61 -28.62
CA THR A 67 19.46 -29.17 -29.66
C THR A 67 19.63 -30.68 -29.42
N ALA A 68 19.10 -31.52 -30.32
CA ALA A 68 19.57 -32.88 -30.61
C ALA A 68 18.85 -33.32 -31.90
N ALA A 69 19.54 -33.31 -33.04
CA ALA A 69 20.34 -34.42 -33.57
C ALA A 69 19.47 -35.48 -34.26
#